data_AF-A0A953YLY3-F1
#
_entry.id   AF-A0A953YLY3-F1
#
_cell.length_a   1.000
_cell.length_b   1.000
_cell.length_c   1.000
_cell.angle_alpha   90.00
_cell.angle_beta   90.00
_cell.angle_gamma   90.00
#
_symmetry.space_group_name_H-M   'P 1'
#
loop_
_entity.id
_entity.type
_entity.pdbx_description
1 polymer ?
#
loop_
_entity_poly.entity_id
_entity_poly.type
_entity_poly.pdbx_seq_one_letter_code
_entity_poly.pdbx_strand_id
1 'polypeptide(L)' 'KGIICHGLWLCAPATEMIRGRKLTCHPNLHGDAIAYGAEFVDEDVVVDGDLITGRTGGHAHLFARKIIETVLKAAKDA' A
#
# COMPACT_ATOMS: atom_id res chain seq x y z
N LYS A 1 -3.67 -3.19 -6.60
CA LYS A 1 -4.06 -1.90 -5.99
C LYS A 1 -2.80 -1.20 -5.53
N GLY A 2 -2.57 0.07 -5.92
CA GLY A 2 -1.35 0.82 -5.58
C GLY A 2 -1.69 2.09 -4.82
N ILE A 3 -1.13 2.25 -3.61
CA ILE A 3 -1.37 3.42 -2.75
C ILE A 3 -0.04 3.95 -2.23
N ILE A 4 0.23 5.25 -2.34
CA ILE A 4 1.50 5.82 -1.88
C ILE A 4 1.26 7.10 -1.09
N CYS A 5 2.07 7.31 -0.04
CA CYS A 5 2.10 8.54 0.74
C CYS A 5 0.73 8.85 1.37
N HIS A 6 0.10 9.97 1.00
CA HIS A 6 -1.25 10.38 1.44
C HIS A 6 -2.40 9.71 0.69
N GLY A 7 -2.09 8.92 -0.35
CA GLY A 7 -3.08 8.16 -1.09
C GLY A 7 -3.90 7.21 -0.20
N LEU A 8 -3.41 6.87 1.00
CA LEU A 8 -4.16 6.11 2.00
C LEU A 8 -5.52 6.74 2.33
N TRP A 9 -5.65 8.07 2.29
CA TRP A 9 -6.94 8.74 2.52
C TRP A 9 -8.01 8.39 1.49
N LEU A 10 -7.63 7.89 0.30
CA LEU A 10 -8.61 7.38 -0.67
C LEU A 10 -9.35 6.12 -0.17
N CYS A 11 -8.83 5.45 0.87
CA CYS A 11 -9.49 4.32 1.51
C CYS A 11 -10.50 4.73 2.59
N ALA A 12 -10.56 6.00 2.99
CA ALA A 12 -11.48 6.48 4.02
C ALA A 12 -12.96 6.08 3.79
N PRO A 13 -13.53 6.17 2.56
CA PRO A 13 -14.91 5.75 2.32
C PRO A 13 -15.10 4.22 2.22
N ALA A 14 -14.02 3.43 2.21
CA ALA A 14 -14.04 1.99 1.92
C ALA A 14 -12.94 1.26 2.73
N THR A 15 -12.94 1.44 4.06
CA THR A 15 -11.88 0.91 4.94
C THR A 15 -11.78 -0.62 4.91
N GLU A 16 -12.86 -1.32 4.57
CA GLU A 16 -12.90 -2.78 4.37
C GLU A 16 -11.91 -3.26 3.31
N MET A 17 -11.49 -2.40 2.39
CA MET A 17 -10.50 -2.73 1.37
C MET A 17 -9.08 -2.93 1.92
N ILE A 18 -8.79 -2.38 3.12
CA ILE A 18 -7.46 -2.43 3.76
C ILE A 18 -7.48 -2.99 5.19
N ARG A 19 -8.66 -3.27 5.76
CA ARG A 19 -8.80 -3.80 7.12
C ARG A 19 -8.13 -5.19 7.25
N GLY A 20 -7.29 -5.36 8.26
CA GLY A 20 -6.52 -6.58 8.51
C GLY A 20 -5.40 -6.84 7.50
N ARG A 21 -5.10 -5.89 6.62
CA ARG A 21 -4.05 -6.00 5.60
C ARG A 21 -2.80 -5.28 6.05
N LYS A 22 -1.62 -5.80 5.69
CA LYS A 22 -0.34 -5.15 5.92
C LYS A 22 -0.14 -4.02 4.92
N LEU A 23 0.21 -2.83 5.42
CA LEU A 23 0.55 -1.70 4.57
C LEU A 23 1.51 -0.70 5.24
N THR A 24 2.09 0.17 4.42
CA THR A 24 2.80 1.39 4.84
C THR A 24 2.10 2.61 4.24
N CYS A 25 2.36 3.79 4.81
CA CYS A 25 1.84 5.06 4.34
C CYS A 25 2.80 6.19 4.71
N HIS A 26 2.45 7.44 4.38
CA HIS A 26 3.22 8.57 4.89
C HIS A 26 3.24 8.56 6.43
N PRO A 27 4.37 8.89 7.11
CA PRO A 27 4.47 8.77 8.56
C PRO A 27 3.41 9.55 9.35
N ASN A 28 2.96 10.70 8.82
CA ASN A 28 1.91 11.50 9.47
C ASN A 28 0.50 10.87 9.39
N LEU A 29 0.33 9.80 8.62
CA LEU A 29 -0.93 9.04 8.46
C LEU A 29 -0.92 7.73 9.27
N HIS A 30 0.09 7.48 10.10
CA HIS A 30 0.16 6.26 10.91
C HIS A 30 -1.10 6.04 11.77
N GLY A 31 -1.64 7.12 12.36
CA GLY A 31 -2.89 7.06 13.11
C GLY A 31 -4.11 6.70 12.24
N ASP A 32 -4.18 7.24 11.01
CA ASP A 32 -5.25 6.91 10.06
C ASP A 32 -5.19 5.45 9.64
N ALA A 33 -3.99 4.90 9.39
CA ALA A 33 -3.81 3.49 9.04
C ALA A 33 -4.36 2.56 10.14
N ILE A 34 -4.04 2.85 11.40
CA ILE A 34 -4.57 2.11 12.56
C ILE A 34 -6.08 2.28 12.66
N ALA A 35 -6.60 3.50 12.51
CA ALA A 35 -8.04 3.79 12.61
C ALA A 35 -8.86 3.08 11.53
N TYR A 36 -8.30 2.92 10.33
CA TYR A 36 -8.91 2.14 9.24
C TYR A 36 -8.78 0.63 9.44
N GLY A 37 -8.08 0.19 10.49
CA GLY A 37 -7.91 -1.21 10.87
C GLY A 37 -6.86 -1.94 10.05
N ALA A 38 -5.91 -1.22 9.44
CA ALA A 38 -4.79 -1.84 8.75
C ALA A 38 -3.68 -2.28 9.73
N GLU A 39 -2.90 -3.27 9.34
CA GLU A 39 -1.67 -3.65 10.03
C GLU A 39 -0.53 -2.78 9.49
N PHE A 40 -0.23 -1.67 10.18
CA PHE A 40 0.86 -0.79 9.75
C PHE A 40 2.22 -1.49 9.90
N VAL A 41 3.06 -1.37 8.87
CA VAL A 41 4.42 -1.89 8.83
C VAL A 41 5.39 -0.77 8.46
N ASP A 42 6.43 -0.59 9.27
CA ASP A 42 7.48 0.42 9.06
C ASP A 42 8.48 -0.02 7.98
N GLU A 43 8.01 -0.11 6.73
CA GLU A 43 8.83 -0.41 5.54
C GLU A 43 8.63 0.65 4.44
N ASP A 44 9.52 0.68 3.45
CA ASP A 44 9.45 1.66 2.35
C ASP A 44 8.34 1.32 1.35
N VAL A 45 8.18 0.02 1.06
CA VAL A 45 7.15 -0.54 0.20
C VAL A 45 6.68 -1.85 0.80
N VAL A 46 5.36 -1.99 1.00
CA VAL A 46 4.75 -3.22 1.51
C VAL A 46 3.90 -3.84 0.42
N VAL A 47 4.03 -5.16 0.24
CA VAL A 47 3.21 -5.97 -0.66
C VAL A 47 2.45 -6.97 0.17
N ASP A 48 1.13 -6.85 0.18
CA ASP A 48 0.20 -7.80 0.75
C ASP A 48 -0.72 -8.27 -0.37
N GLY A 49 -0.50 -9.45 -0.93
CA GLY A 49 -1.27 -9.96 -2.05
C GLY A 49 -1.33 -8.98 -3.23
N ASP A 50 -2.53 -8.47 -3.52
CA ASP A 50 -2.78 -7.51 -4.58
C ASP A 50 -2.64 -6.04 -4.15
N LEU A 51 -2.41 -5.76 -2.87
CA LEU A 51 -2.24 -4.43 -2.30
C LEU A 51 -0.76 -4.10 -2.19
N ILE A 52 -0.35 -3.05 -2.90
CA ILE A 52 1.01 -2.53 -2.88
C ILE A 52 0.93 -1.13 -2.31
N THR A 53 1.69 -0.87 -1.26
CA THR A 53 1.72 0.43 -0.60
C THR A 53 3.12 0.99 -0.47
N GLY A 54 3.27 2.32 -0.51
CA GLY A 54 4.55 3.00 -0.40
C GLY A 54 4.54 4.17 0.58
N ARG A 55 5.63 4.34 1.33
CA ARG A 55 5.74 5.34 2.41
C ARG A 55 5.71 6.78 1.90
N THR A 56 6.48 7.08 0.88
CA THR A 56 6.72 8.46 0.42
C THR A 56 6.98 8.52 -1.07
N GLY A 57 6.67 9.66 -1.70
CA GLY A 57 6.97 9.91 -3.11
C GLY A 57 8.46 9.76 -3.45
N GLY A 58 9.37 9.95 -2.49
CA GLY A 58 10.81 9.69 -2.67
C GLY A 58 11.12 8.22 -3.04
N HIS A 59 10.26 7.28 -2.66
CA HIS A 59 10.38 5.85 -2.96
C HIS A 59 9.47 5.40 -4.11
N ALA A 60 8.96 6.33 -4.92
CA ALA A 60 8.08 6.00 -6.05
C ALA A 60 8.72 5.00 -7.03
N HIS A 61 10.04 5.02 -7.20
CA HIS A 61 10.76 4.07 -8.05
C HIS A 61 10.70 2.62 -7.50
N LEU A 62 10.85 2.42 -6.19
CA LEU A 62 10.71 1.11 -5.54
C LEU A 62 9.27 0.61 -5.64
N PHE A 63 8.31 1.51 -5.41
CA PHE A 63 6.88 1.24 -5.48
C PHE A 63 6.44 0.84 -6.89
N ALA A 64 6.82 1.62 -7.91
CA ALA A 64 6.51 1.34 -9.31
C ALA A 64 7.10 0.01 -9.77
N ARG A 65 8.35 -0.30 -9.36
CA ARG A 65 8.96 -1.61 -9.62
C ARG A 65 8.10 -2.76 -9.08
N LYS A 66 7.61 -2.66 -7.84
CA LYS A 66 6.75 -3.70 -7.26
C LYS A 66 5.41 -3.86 -7.97
N ILE A 67 4.81 -2.76 -8.44
CA ILE A 67 3.61 -2.83 -9.28
C ILE A 67 3.90 -3.59 -10.58
N ILE A 68 4.97 -3.23 -11.29
CA ILE A 68 5.34 -3.85 -12.57
C ILE A 68 5.61 -5.35 -12.37
N GLU A 69 6.41 -5.72 -11.37
CA GLU A 69 6.69 -7.12 -11.01
C GLU A 69 5.39 -7.91 -10.78
N THR A 70 4.46 -7.32 -10.02
CA THR A 70 3.19 -7.99 -9.67
C THR A 70 2.28 -8.17 -10.89
N VAL A 71 2.18 -7.16 -11.76
CA VAL A 71 1.39 -7.23 -13.00
C VAL A 71 1.98 -8.26 -13.96
N LEU A 72 3.31 -8.28 -14.13
CA LEU A 72 3.97 -9.25 -15.00
C LEU A 72 3.84 -10.68 -14.47
N LYS A 73 3.87 -10.87 -13.15
CA LYS A 73 3.61 -12.17 -12.54
C LYS A 73 2.18 -12.63 -12.82
N ALA A 74 1.19 -11.78 -12.54
CA ALA A 74 -0.22 -12.10 -12.80
C ALA A 74 -0.50 -12.45 -14.28
N ALA A 75 0.18 -11.77 -15.23
CA ALA A 75 0.05 -12.06 -16.64
C ALA A 75 0.69 -13.38 -17.09
N LYS A 76 1.67 -13.91 -16.33
CA LYS A 76 2.28 -15.22 -16.60
C LYS A 76 1.48 -16.37 -15.99
N ASP A 77 0.77 -16.10 -14.91
CA ASP A 77 -0.03 -17.07 -14.17
C ASP A 77 -1.46 -17.21 -14.74
N ALA A 78 -1.84 -16.38 -15.72
CA ALA A 78 -3.11 -16.38 -16.44
C ALA A 78 -3.02 -17.13 -17.78
#